data_AF-A0A368GPF0-F1
#
_entry.id   AF-A0A368GPF0-F1
#
_cell.length_a   1.000
_cell.length_b   1.000
_cell.length_c   1.000
_cell.angle_alpha   90.00
_cell.angle_beta   90.00
_cell.angle_gamma   90.00
#
_symmetry.space_group_name_H-M   'P 1'
#
loop_
_entity.id
_entity.type
_entity.pdbx_description
1 polymer ?
#
loop_
_entity_poly.entity_id
_entity_poly.type
_entity_poly.pdbx_seq_one_letter_code
_entity_poly.pdbx_strand_id
1 'polypeptide(L)'
;MIELGRHRIQPWYFAPYPQQLVHLPCIYICEFCLKYVKSQTCLKTHMKKCYLKHPPGNEIYRNEQLSFFEIDGRKNKLPSFFEIGYQS
;
A
#
# COMPACT_ATOMS: atom_id res chain seq x y z
N MET A 1 -8.52 8.79 -8.89
CA MET A 1 -7.14 9.31 -8.67
C MET A 1 -6.45 8.47 -7.61
N ILE A 2 -5.11 8.40 -7.59
CA ILE A 2 -4.35 7.65 -6.57
C ILE A 2 -3.40 8.62 -5.85
N GLU A 3 -3.35 8.57 -4.51
CA GLU A 3 -2.40 9.32 -3.69
C GLU A 3 -1.42 8.34 -3.03
N LEU A 4 -0.12 8.50 -3.33
CA LEU A 4 0.96 7.69 -2.77
C LEU A 4 1.94 8.63 -2.05
N GLY A 5 1.94 8.57 -0.72
CA GLY A 5 2.73 9.49 0.11
C GLY A 5 2.38 10.95 -0.18
N ARG A 6 3.33 11.72 -0.71
CA ARG A 6 3.14 13.14 -1.10
C ARG A 6 2.75 13.33 -2.56
N HIS A 7 2.70 12.26 -3.34
CA HIS A 7 2.48 12.32 -4.79
C HIS A 7 1.05 11.93 -5.14
N ARG A 8 0.44 12.67 -6.07
CA ARG A 8 -0.85 12.32 -6.67
C ARG A 8 -0.62 11.83 -8.09
N ILE A 9 -1.11 10.63 -8.37
CA ILE A 9 -0.87 9.90 -9.60
C ILE A 9 -2.21 9.67 -10.28
N GLN A 10 -2.28 10.00 -11.57
CA GLN A 10 -3.39 9.63 -12.43
C GLN A 10 -3.06 8.30 -13.11
N PRO A 11 -3.82 7.23 -12.86
CA PRO A 11 -3.56 5.95 -13.49
C PRO A 11 -3.80 6.03 -15.01
N TRP A 12 -2.91 5.44 -15.79
CA TRP A 12 -3.06 5.34 -17.25
C TRP A 12 -4.01 4.22 -17.67
N TYR A 13 -4.11 3.17 -16.86
CA TYR A 13 -4.93 1.99 -17.11
C TYR A 13 -5.79 1.66 -15.89
N PHE A 14 -6.86 0.91 -16.14
CA PHE A 14 -7.69 0.36 -15.08
C PHE A 14 -6.94 -0.75 -14.34
N ALA A 15 -6.95 -0.68 -13.01
CA ALA A 15 -6.45 -1.73 -12.13
C ALA A 15 -7.63 -2.37 -11.38
N PRO A 16 -7.67 -3.71 -11.23
CA PRO A 16 -8.78 -4.43 -10.61
C PRO A 16 -8.77 -4.30 -9.07
N TYR A 17 -8.91 -3.08 -8.57
CA TYR A 17 -9.11 -2.83 -7.14
C TYR A 17 -10.51 -3.28 -6.70
N PRO A 18 -10.72 -3.59 -5.41
CA PRO A 18 -12.04 -3.88 -4.87
C PRO A 18 -13.08 -2.84 -5.30
N GLN A 19 -14.29 -3.30 -5.64
CA GLN A 19 -15.35 -2.43 -6.19
C GLN A 19 -15.66 -1.22 -5.30
N GLN A 20 -15.55 -1.40 -3.97
CA GLN A 20 -15.72 -0.36 -2.96
C GLN A 20 -14.72 0.81 -3.09
N LEU A 21 -13.57 0.58 -3.72
CA LEU A 21 -12.51 1.58 -3.93
C LEU A 21 -12.55 2.19 -5.34
N VAL A 22 -13.03 1.43 -6.33
CA VAL A 22 -13.10 1.87 -7.73
C VAL A 22 -14.00 3.10 -7.90
N HIS A 23 -15.08 3.19 -7.12
CA HIS A 23 -16.01 4.32 -7.17
C HIS A 23 -15.52 5.56 -6.40
N LEU A 24 -14.39 5.47 -5.68
CA LEU A 24 -13.90 6.60 -4.90
C LEU A 24 -13.18 7.63 -5.79
N PRO A 25 -13.33 8.93 -5.49
CA PRO A 25 -12.63 9.98 -6.24
C PRO A 25 -11.11 9.84 -6.10
N CYS A 26 -10.62 9.44 -4.92
CA CYS A 26 -9.21 9.23 -4.64
C CYS A 26 -8.99 7.97 -3.78
N ILE A 27 -8.06 7.11 -4.20
CA ILE A 27 -7.57 5.96 -3.43
C ILE A 27 -6.25 6.35 -2.80
N TYR A 28 -6.09 6.09 -1.51
CA TYR A 28 -4.87 6.42 -0.78
C TYR A 28 -4.04 5.16 -0.58
N ILE A 29 -2.73 5.23 -0.83
CA ILE A 29 -1.82 4.10 -0.71
C ILE A 29 -0.66 4.47 0.22
N CYS A 30 -0.34 3.57 1.13
CA CYS A 30 0.82 3.67 2.01
C CYS A 30 2.12 3.53 1.22
N GLU A 31 3.08 4.44 1.39
CA GLU A 31 4.37 4.41 0.69
C GLU A 31 5.30 3.27 1.13
N PHE A 32 5.12 2.74 2.35
CA PHE A 32 5.99 1.68 2.88
C PHE A 32 5.42 0.29 2.65
N CYS A 33 4.17 0.06 3.05
CA CYS A 33 3.55 -1.26 2.99
C CYS A 33 2.68 -1.47 1.73
N LEU A 34 2.52 -0.44 0.89
CA LEU A 34 1.70 -0.46 -0.33
C LEU A 34 0.22 -0.85 -0.10
N LYS A 35 -0.25 -0.80 1.15
CA LYS A 35 -1.66 -1.02 1.49
C LYS A 35 -2.50 0.17 1.02
N TYR A 36 -3.56 -0.14 0.30
CA TYR A 36 -4.57 0.82 -0.13
C TYR A 36 -5.63 1.03 0.95
N VAL A 37 -6.16 2.26 1.06
CA VAL A 37 -7.21 2.66 1.98
C VAL A 37 -8.16 3.66 1.30
N LYS A 38 -9.41 3.69 1.79
CA LYS A 38 -10.49 4.51 1.22
C LYS A 38 -10.46 6.00 1.59
N SER A 39 -9.73 6.37 2.65
CA SER A 39 -9.72 7.75 3.16
C SER A 39 -8.37 8.15 3.75
N GLN A 40 -8.12 9.46 3.75
CA GLN A 40 -6.90 10.04 4.32
C GLN A 40 -6.83 9.84 5.85
N THR A 41 -7.98 9.84 6.54
CA THR A 41 -8.03 9.55 7.99
C THR A 41 -7.58 8.13 8.30
N CYS A 42 -8.02 7.14 7.51
CA CYS A 42 -7.54 5.77 7.60
C CYS A 42 -6.04 5.67 7.32
N LEU A 43 -5.53 6.42 6.32
CA LEU A 43 -4.09 6.45 6.03
C LEU A 43 -3.30 7.00 7.22
N LYS A 44 -3.72 8.11 7.82
CA LYS A 44 -3.05 8.70 9.00
C LYS A 44 -3.01 7.73 10.18
N THR A 45 -4.11 7.03 10.46
CA THR A 45 -4.14 6.00 11.51
C THR A 45 -3.27 4.79 11.15
N HIS A 46 -3.26 4.39 9.88
CA HIS A 46 -2.39 3.33 9.40
C HIS A 46 -0.92 3.70 9.58
N MET A 47 -0.51 4.91 9.19
CA MET A 47 0.86 5.42 9.38
C MET A 47 1.32 5.35 10.84
N LYS A 48 0.43 5.65 11.79
CA LYS A 48 0.74 5.52 13.24
C LYS A 48 0.96 4.08 13.69
N LYS A 49 0.30 3.11 13.04
CA LYS A 49 0.39 1.68 13.36
C LYS A 49 1.38 0.93 12.48
N CYS A 50 1.83 1.53 11.38
CA CYS A 50 2.71 0.90 10.41
C CYS A 50 4.13 0.87 10.97
N TYR A 51 4.65 -0.33 11.21
CA TYR A 51 6.02 -0.53 11.67
C TYR A 51 7.04 -0.46 10.53
N LEU A 52 6.58 -0.56 9.28
CA LEU A 52 7.43 -0.52 8.09
C LEU A 52 7.86 0.92 7.79
N LYS A 53 9.17 1.15 7.76
CA LYS A 53 9.80 2.41 7.30
C LYS A 53 10.57 2.25 5.99
N HIS A 54 10.63 1.02 5.49
CA HIS A 54 11.18 0.65 4.20
C HIS A 54 10.25 -0.40 3.57
N PRO A 55 10.32 -0.61 2.24
CA PRO A 55 9.57 -1.66 1.57
C PRO A 55 9.82 -3.04 2.22
N PRO A 56 8.79 -3.88 2.37
CA PRO A 56 8.92 -5.20 2.98
C PRO A 56 9.72 -6.13 2.06
N GLY A 57 10.86 -6.64 2.52
CA GLY A 57 11.72 -7.51 1.71
C GLY A 57 13.13 -7.61 2.29
N ASN A 58 13.98 -8.38 1.62
CA ASN A 58 15.40 -8.45 1.96
C ASN A 58 16.17 -7.40 1.16
N GLU A 59 17.01 -6.60 1.81
CA GLU A 59 17.86 -5.62 1.10
C GLU A 59 18.99 -6.37 0.40
N ILE A 60 18.94 -6.45 -0.93
CA ILE A 60 19.93 -7.17 -1.75
C ILE A 60 21.02 -6.25 -2.30
N TYR A 61 20.79 -4.93 -2.26
CA TYR A 61 21.73 -3.93 -2.73
C TYR A 61 21.48 -2.60 -2.03
N ARG A 62 22.57 -1.90 -1.70
CA ARG A 62 22.55 -0.53 -1.21
C ARG A 62 23.71 0.25 -1.82
N ASN A 63 23.39 1.38 -2.45
CA ASN A 63 24.36 2.38 -2.87
C ASN A 63 23.83 3.77 -2.53
N GLU A 64 24.44 4.40 -1.52
CA GLU A 64 24.07 5.72 -1.00
C GLU A 64 22.56 5.85 -0.67
N GLN A 65 21.80 6.49 -1.56
CA GLN A 65 20.35 6.73 -1.44
C GLN A 65 19.49 5.70 -2.17
N LEU A 66 20.11 4.79 -2.92
CA LEU A 66 19.44 3.76 -3.71
C LEU A 66 19.56 2.40 -3.01
N SER A 67 18.44 1.84 -2.59
CA SER A 67 18.36 0.48 -2.03
C SER A 67 17.41 -0.37 -2.86
N PHE A 68 17.80 -1.62 -3.15
CA PHE A 68 16.93 -2.61 -3.78
C PHE A 68 16.50 -3.65 -2.74
N PHE A 69 15.20 -3.91 -2.72
CA PHE A 69 14.57 -4.89 -1.84
C PHE A 69 13.99 -6.02 -2.68
N GLU A 70 14.41 -7.25 -2.39
CA GLU A 70 13.79 -8.45 -2.94
C GLU A 70 12.56 -8.82 -2.10
N ILE A 71 11.43 -9.00 -2.79
CA ILE A 71 10.15 -9.32 -2.16
C ILE A 71 9.65 -10.65 -2.72
N ASP A 72 9.63 -11.69 -1.89
CA ASP A 72 9.03 -12.97 -2.24
C ASP A 72 7.49 -12.86 -2.15
N GLY A 73 6.81 -12.86 -3.30
CA GLY A 73 5.35 -12.75 -3.38
C GLY A 73 4.57 -13.89 -2.73
N ARG A 74 5.22 -15.03 -2.41
CA ARG A 74 4.57 -16.12 -1.63
C ARG A 74 4.57 -15.84 -0.14
N LYS A 75 5.63 -15.21 0.38
CA LYS A 75 5.80 -14.91 1.81
C LYS A 75 5.20 -13.56 2.20
N ASN A 76 5.31 -12.57 1.31
CA ASN A 76 4.77 -11.23 1.48
C ASN A 76 3.50 -11.03 0.64
N LYS A 77 2.50 -11.89 0.85
CA LYS A 77 1.16 -11.57 0.37
C LYS A 77 0.70 -10.31 1.10
N LEU A 78 0.47 -9.23 0.35
CA LEU A 78 -0.28 -8.10 0.88
C LEU A 78 -1.60 -8.68 1.42
N PRO A 79 -1.99 -8.39 2.67
CA PRO A 79 -3.27 -8.82 3.17
C PRO A 79 -4.33 -8.16 2.29
N SER A 80 -4.81 -8.90 1.29
CA SER A 80 -6.09 -8.68 0.66
C SER A 80 -7.06 -8.46 1.80
N PHE A 81 -7.76 -7.34 1.75
CA PHE A 81 -8.62 -6.78 2.80
C PHE A 81 -9.87 -7.65 3.10
N PHE A 82 -9.71 -8.97 3.14
CA PHE A 82 -10.73 -10.00 3.36
C PHE A 82 -10.70 -10.59 4.79
N GLU A 83 -10.00 -9.95 5.73
CA GLU A 83 -10.03 -10.31 7.15
C GLU A 83 -10.47 -9.12 8.04
N ILE A 84 -11.54 -8.43 7.63
CA ILE A 84 -12.36 -7.67 8.58
C ILE A 84 -13.81 -8.00 8.32
N GLY A 85 -14.30 -9.04 8.99
CA GLY A 85 -15.73 -9.38 9.02
C GLY A 85 -16.05 -10.87 8.93
N TYR A 86 -15.47 -11.71 9.78
CA TYR A 86 -16.12 -12.94 10.28
C TYR A 86 -15.43 -13.35 11.59
N GLN A 87 -15.84 -12.71 12.68
CA GLN A 87 -15.84 -13.35 13.99
C GLN A 87 -17.31 -13.42 14.40
N SER A 88 -17.80 -14.66 14.37
CA SER A 88 -19.07 -15.11 14.92
C SER A 88 -19.17 -14.82 16.41
#